data_AF-A0A2S6FV25-F1
#
_entry.id   AF-A0A2S6FV25-F1
#
_cell.length_a   1.000
_cell.length_b   1.000
_cell.length_c   1.000
_cell.angle_alpha   90.00
_cell.angle_beta   90.00
_cell.angle_gamma   90.00
#
_symmetry.space_group_name_H-M   'P 1'
#
loop_
_entity.id
_entity.type
_entity.pdbx_description
1 polymer ?
#
loop_
_entity_poly.entity_id
_entity_poly.type
_entity_poly.pdbx_seq_one_letter_code
_entity_poly.pdbx_strand_id
1 'polypeptide(L)'
;MLNELNLLRKQNQTNTKELIDINQEFLSRILNYVQISKIGTFDREIIRKDLIGMAIEAEKRGKTLSDIIGADEKSWCDSIVDSYGKISPIELILSILKQASIYWFIWGIVLFTIPNYIIHSVFSVTLVASTFLYNNLIHKQAKKINWME
;
A
#
# COMPACT_ATOMS: atom_id res chain seq x y z
N MET A 1 -16.83 -4.09 -0.23
CA MET A 1 -15.84 -3.19 -0.88
C MET A 1 -14.44 -3.81 -1.05
N LEU A 2 -13.59 -3.96 -0.02
CA LEU A 2 -12.19 -4.43 -0.24
C LEU A 2 -12.10 -5.84 -0.86
N ASN A 3 -13.02 -6.72 -0.47
CA ASN A 3 -13.06 -8.10 -0.97
C ASN A 3 -13.56 -8.18 -2.43
N GLU A 4 -14.55 -7.35 -2.79
CA GLU A 4 -15.09 -7.27 -4.15
C GLU A 4 -14.07 -6.70 -5.14
N LEU A 5 -13.30 -5.70 -4.72
CA LEU A 5 -12.24 -5.11 -5.55
C LEU A 5 -11.12 -6.13 -5.86
N ASN A 6 -10.75 -6.96 -4.88
CA ASN A 6 -9.76 -8.01 -5.09
C ASN A 6 -10.26 -9.12 -6.02
N LEU A 7 -11.54 -9.50 -5.92
CA LEU A 7 -12.17 -10.45 -6.82
C LEU A 7 -12.21 -9.92 -8.26
N LEU A 8 -12.60 -8.66 -8.45
CA LEU A 8 -12.62 -7.99 -9.75
C LEU A 8 -11.22 -7.94 -10.37
N ARG A 9 -10.19 -7.60 -9.57
CA ARG A 9 -8.80 -7.62 -10.05
C ARG A 9 -8.36 -8.98 -10.54
N LYS A 10 -8.67 -10.03 -9.77
CA LYS A 10 -8.28 -11.40 -10.12
C LYS A 10 -8.96 -11.86 -11.42
N GLN A 11 -10.26 -11.58 -11.56
CA GLN A 11 -11.01 -11.87 -12.79
C GLN A 11 -10.45 -11.11 -13.99
N ASN A 12 -10.21 -9.80 -13.84
CA ASN A 12 -9.64 -8.98 -14.90
C ASN A 12 -8.26 -9.50 -15.33
N GLN A 13 -7.42 -9.94 -14.39
CA GLN A 13 -6.10 -10.52 -14.70
C GLN A 13 -6.21 -11.84 -15.48
N THR A 14 -7.12 -12.73 -15.10
CA THR A 14 -7.33 -13.99 -15.83
C THR A 14 -7.83 -13.72 -17.24
N ASN A 15 -8.89 -12.91 -17.37
CA ASN A 15 -9.49 -12.60 -18.66
C ASN A 15 -8.53 -11.84 -19.58
N THR A 16 -7.65 -10.98 -19.05
CA THR A 16 -6.62 -10.30 -19.87
C THR A 16 -5.66 -11.32 -20.49
N LYS A 17 -5.29 -12.38 -19.77
CA LYS A 17 -4.34 -13.40 -20.24
C LYS A 17 -4.92 -14.30 -21.33
N GLU A 18 -6.24 -14.40 -21.42
CA GLU A 18 -6.94 -15.22 -22.40
C GLU A 18 -7.14 -14.50 -23.75
N LEU A 19 -6.90 -13.18 -23.80
CA LEU A 19 -6.99 -12.37 -25.03
C LEU A 19 -5.77 -12.59 -25.94
N ILE A 20 -5.97 -12.36 -27.23
CA ILE A 20 -4.92 -12.33 -28.26
C ILE A 20 -3.95 -11.17 -27.97
N ASP A 21 -2.66 -11.37 -28.23
CA ASP A 21 -1.56 -10.44 -27.88
C ASP A 21 -1.78 -9.00 -28.41
N ILE A 22 -2.34 -8.87 -29.62
CA ILE A 22 -2.70 -7.57 -30.24
C ILE A 22 -3.72 -6.80 -29.39
N ASN A 23 -4.72 -7.49 -28.84
CA ASN A 23 -5.72 -6.89 -27.96
C ASN A 23 -5.14 -6.59 -26.57
N GLN A 24 -4.21 -7.41 -26.09
CA GLN A 24 -3.50 -7.14 -24.82
C GLN A 24 -2.65 -5.88 -24.90
N GLU A 25 -1.90 -5.69 -25.99
CA GLU A 25 -1.08 -4.50 -26.20
C GLU A 25 -1.94 -3.24 -26.29
N PHE A 26 -3.01 -3.28 -27.08
CA PHE A 26 -3.96 -2.19 -27.23
C PHE A 26 -4.65 -1.84 -25.90
N LEU A 27 -5.07 -2.86 -25.15
CA LEU A 27 -5.65 -2.68 -23.82
C LEU A 27 -4.65 -2.04 -22.84
N SER A 28 -3.38 -2.45 -22.89
CA SER A 28 -2.32 -1.88 -22.04
C SER A 28 -2.11 -0.40 -22.32
N ARG A 29 -2.10 0.01 -23.60
CA ARG A 29 -1.95 1.43 -23.99
C ARG A 29 -3.10 2.29 -23.49
N ILE A 30 -4.34 1.84 -23.68
CA ILE A 30 -5.54 2.53 -23.21
C ILE A 30 -5.55 2.61 -21.67
N LEU A 31 -5.25 1.52 -20.98
CA LEU A 31 -5.24 1.51 -19.52
C LEU A 31 -4.13 2.39 -18.94
N ASN A 32 -2.98 2.49 -19.60
CA ASN A 32 -1.93 3.43 -19.21
C ASN A 32 -2.37 4.89 -19.38
N TYR A 33 -3.09 5.22 -20.45
CA TYR A 33 -3.65 6.57 -20.64
C TYR A 33 -4.69 6.90 -19.56
N VAL A 34 -5.61 5.96 -19.29
CA VAL A 34 -6.60 6.04 -18.20
C VAL A 34 -5.91 6.09 -16.82
N GLN A 35 -4.68 5.58 -16.69
CA GLN A 35 -3.85 5.68 -15.48
C GLN A 35 -3.25 7.04 -15.25
N ILE A 36 -2.87 7.72 -16.32
CA ILE A 36 -2.35 9.08 -16.26
C ILE A 36 -3.48 10.09 -16.00
N SER A 37 -4.72 9.79 -16.42
CA SER A 37 -5.88 10.62 -16.10
C SER A 37 -6.32 10.46 -14.63
N LYS A 38 -6.84 11.55 -14.04
CA LYS A 38 -7.32 11.61 -12.64
C LYS A 38 -8.66 10.87 -12.47
N ILE A 39 -8.67 9.56 -12.74
CA ILE A 39 -9.81 8.65 -12.55
C ILE A 39 -9.64 7.84 -11.25
N GLY A 40 -10.73 7.68 -10.50
CA GLY A 40 -10.76 7.02 -9.21
C GLY A 40 -10.29 5.57 -9.29
N THR A 41 -9.70 5.03 -8.23
CA THR A 41 -9.16 3.66 -8.26
C THR A 41 -10.24 2.60 -8.46
N PHE A 42 -11.47 2.87 -8.04
CA PHE A 42 -12.61 1.97 -8.25
C PHE A 42 -13.13 2.07 -9.69
N ASP A 43 -13.35 3.28 -10.19
CA ASP A 43 -13.81 3.52 -11.57
C ASP A 43 -12.80 3.00 -12.60
N ARG A 44 -11.51 3.08 -12.29
CA ARG A 44 -10.43 2.46 -13.08
C ARG A 44 -10.64 0.97 -13.28
N GLU A 45 -11.01 0.24 -12.22
CA GLU A 45 -11.23 -1.20 -12.30
C GLU A 45 -12.53 -1.54 -13.03
N ILE A 46 -13.54 -0.66 -12.96
CA ILE A 46 -14.77 -0.78 -13.76
C ILE A 46 -14.46 -0.60 -15.24
N ILE A 47 -13.76 0.49 -15.62
CA ILE A 47 -13.34 0.76 -17.00
C ILE A 47 -12.50 -0.40 -17.53
N ARG A 48 -11.59 -0.94 -16.71
CA ARG A 48 -10.78 -2.12 -17.07
C ARG A 48 -11.66 -3.34 -17.35
N LYS A 49 -12.66 -3.62 -16.51
CA LYS A 49 -13.59 -4.74 -16.70
C LYS A 49 -14.39 -4.58 -18.00
N ASP A 50 -14.91 -3.38 -18.26
CA ASP A 50 -15.73 -3.11 -19.44
C ASP A 50 -14.91 -3.19 -20.73
N LEU A 51 -13.67 -2.67 -20.72
CA LEU A 51 -12.71 -2.81 -21.83
C LEU A 51 -12.38 -4.27 -22.15
N ILE A 52 -12.14 -5.08 -21.12
CA ILE A 52 -11.90 -6.53 -21.29
C ILE A 52 -13.14 -7.20 -21.87
N GLY A 53 -14.34 -6.84 -21.41
CA GLY A 53 -15.59 -7.36 -21.97
C GLY A 53 -15.75 -7.02 -23.46
N MET A 54 -15.44 -5.79 -23.85
CA MET A 54 -15.43 -5.36 -25.25
C MET A 54 -14.39 -6.10 -26.09
N ALA A 55 -13.20 -6.36 -25.53
CA ALA A 55 -12.15 -7.13 -26.21
C ALA A 55 -12.60 -8.57 -26.49
N ILE A 56 -13.19 -9.24 -25.50
CA ILE A 56 -13.71 -10.60 -25.63
C ILE A 56 -14.81 -10.65 -26.70
N GLU A 57 -15.70 -9.66 -26.72
CA GLU A 57 -16.78 -9.58 -27.71
C GLU A 57 -16.23 -9.29 -29.12
N ALA A 58 -15.15 -8.51 -29.24
CA ALA A 58 -14.45 -8.29 -30.49
C ALA A 58 -13.90 -9.62 -31.06
N GLU A 59 -13.20 -10.39 -30.23
CA GLU A 59 -12.59 -11.66 -30.61
C GLU A 59 -13.65 -12.68 -31.05
N LYS A 60 -14.78 -12.76 -30.34
CA LYS A 60 -15.91 -13.61 -30.74
C LYS A 60 -16.46 -13.26 -32.12
N ARG A 61 -16.35 -12.00 -32.53
CA ARG A 61 -16.78 -11.51 -33.84
C ARG A 61 -15.67 -11.55 -34.89
N GLY A 62 -14.49 -12.09 -34.56
CA GLY A 62 -13.31 -12.11 -35.42
C GLY A 62 -12.73 -10.72 -35.70
N LYS A 63 -13.01 -9.74 -34.83
CA LYS A 63 -12.53 -8.36 -34.92
C LYS A 63 -11.53 -8.07 -33.81
N THR A 64 -10.69 -7.07 -34.01
CA THR A 64 -9.78 -6.59 -32.95
C THR A 64 -10.47 -5.50 -32.12
N LEU A 65 -9.98 -5.28 -30.90
CA LEU A 65 -10.47 -4.19 -30.05
C LEU A 65 -10.26 -2.82 -30.71
N SER A 66 -9.18 -2.66 -31.49
CA SER A 66 -8.91 -1.49 -32.33
C SER A 66 -10.01 -1.23 -33.36
N ASP A 67 -10.65 -2.28 -33.89
CA ASP A 67 -11.73 -2.12 -34.88
C ASP A 67 -13.05 -1.64 -34.24
N ILE A 68 -13.23 -1.88 -32.94
CA ILE A 68 -14.42 -1.43 -32.19
C ILE A 68 -14.23 -0.01 -31.69
N ILE A 69 -13.05 0.32 -31.16
CA ILE A 69 -12.74 1.62 -30.57
C ILE A 69 -12.38 2.66 -31.64
N GLY A 70 -11.83 2.21 -32.78
CA GLY A 70 -11.33 3.07 -33.84
C GLY A 70 -9.86 3.46 -33.61
N ALA A 71 -9.24 4.00 -34.65
CA ALA A 71 -7.81 4.29 -34.67
C ALA A 71 -7.37 5.44 -33.73
N ASP A 72 -8.31 6.28 -33.27
CA ASP A 72 -8.02 7.37 -32.35
C ASP A 72 -8.27 6.96 -30.89
N GLU A 73 -7.34 6.15 -30.37
CA GLU A 73 -7.32 5.69 -28.97
C GLU A 73 -7.44 6.87 -27.98
N LYS A 74 -6.86 8.04 -28.30
CA LYS A 74 -6.82 9.20 -27.41
C LYS A 74 -8.16 9.91 -27.33
N SER A 75 -8.79 10.21 -28.48
CA SER A 75 -10.11 10.86 -28.48
C SER A 75 -11.15 9.99 -27.78
N TRP A 76 -11.07 8.67 -27.95
CA TRP A 76 -11.95 7.76 -27.22
C TRP A 76 -11.69 7.80 -25.72
N CYS A 77 -10.42 7.73 -25.29
CA CYS A 77 -10.08 7.84 -23.87
C CYS A 77 -10.50 9.18 -23.25
N ASP A 78 -10.36 10.30 -23.97
CA ASP A 78 -10.79 11.61 -23.51
C ASP A 78 -12.31 11.66 -23.30
N SER A 79 -13.10 11.03 -24.20
CA SER A 79 -14.55 10.93 -24.02
C SER A 79 -14.96 10.04 -22.84
N ILE A 80 -14.21 8.98 -22.55
CA ILE A 80 -14.37 8.14 -21.35
C ILE A 80 -14.06 8.96 -20.10
N VAL A 81 -12.94 9.68 -20.07
CA VAL A 81 -12.54 10.53 -18.93
C VAL A 81 -13.58 11.61 -18.65
N ASP A 82 -14.15 12.22 -19.68
CA ASP A 82 -15.20 13.22 -19.54
C ASP A 82 -16.53 12.61 -19.07
N SER A 83 -16.86 11.39 -19.53
CA SER A 83 -18.12 10.71 -19.18
C SER A 83 -18.14 10.17 -17.75
N TYR A 84 -17.02 9.64 -17.25
CA TYR A 84 -16.93 9.12 -15.88
C TYR A 84 -16.77 10.23 -14.83
N GLY A 85 -16.44 11.46 -15.26
CA GLY A 85 -16.30 12.61 -14.38
C GLY A 85 -14.99 12.60 -13.61
N LYS A 86 -14.40 13.80 -13.44
CA LYS A 86 -13.21 13.99 -12.60
C LYS A 86 -13.53 13.55 -11.17
N ILE A 87 -12.66 12.75 -10.56
CA ILE A 87 -12.75 12.35 -9.14
C ILE A 87 -13.17 13.54 -8.28
N SER A 88 -14.17 13.33 -7.41
CA SER A 88 -14.53 14.33 -6.42
C SER A 88 -13.29 14.65 -5.55
N PRO A 89 -12.84 15.91 -5.47
CA PRO A 89 -11.63 16.28 -4.73
C PRO A 89 -11.70 15.85 -3.25
N ILE A 90 -12.91 15.66 -2.72
CA ILE A 90 -13.17 15.17 -1.36
C ILE A 90 -12.68 13.74 -1.17
N GLU A 91 -12.88 12.84 -2.14
CA GLU A 91 -12.43 11.44 -2.03
C GLU A 91 -10.91 11.33 -2.08
N LEU A 92 -10.28 12.16 -2.92
CA LEU A 92 -8.82 12.27 -2.97
C LEU A 92 -8.28 12.76 -1.63
N ILE A 93 -8.84 13.85 -1.08
CA ILE A 93 -8.41 14.40 0.22
C ILE A 93 -8.62 13.37 1.35
N LEU A 94 -9.74 12.66 1.34
CA LEU A 94 -10.05 11.65 2.36
C LEU A 94 -9.09 10.45 2.28
N SER A 95 -8.69 10.03 1.08
CA SER A 95 -7.70 8.98 0.89
C SER A 95 -6.31 9.38 1.40
N ILE A 96 -5.88 10.61 1.10
CA ILE A 96 -4.61 11.17 1.56
C ILE A 96 -4.60 11.31 3.08
N LEU A 97 -5.69 11.83 3.66
CA LEU A 97 -5.84 12.01 5.11
C LEU A 97 -5.78 10.68 5.85
N LYS A 98 -6.44 9.64 5.32
CA LYS A 98 -6.37 8.29 5.87
C LYS A 98 -4.94 7.75 5.86
N GLN A 99 -4.23 7.90 4.75
CA GLN A 99 -2.85 7.45 4.63
C GLN A 99 -1.94 8.19 5.61
N ALA A 100 -2.07 9.51 5.69
CA ALA A 100 -1.31 10.35 6.62
C ALA A 100 -1.56 9.98 8.09
N SER A 101 -2.82 9.69 8.46
CA SER A 101 -3.19 9.25 9.81
C SER A 101 -2.48 7.95 10.21
N ILE A 102 -2.44 6.95 9.32
CA ILE A 102 -1.74 5.68 9.57
C ILE A 102 -0.23 5.93 9.76
N TYR A 103 0.39 6.71 8.89
CA TYR A 103 1.82 7.04 9.01
C TYR A 103 2.11 7.76 10.34
N TRP A 104 1.26 8.70 10.73
CA TRP A 104 1.43 9.43 11.99
C TRP A 104 1.29 8.52 13.20
N PHE A 105 0.36 7.55 13.15
CA PHE A 105 0.18 6.56 14.21
C PHE A 105 1.39 5.64 14.36
N ILE A 106 1.93 5.13 13.24
CA ILE A 106 3.14 4.31 13.22
C ILE A 106 4.33 5.10 13.79
N TRP A 107 4.50 6.35 13.34
CA TRP A 107 5.61 7.19 13.79
C TRP A 107 5.51 7.53 15.28
N GLY A 108 4.30 7.78 15.79
CA GLY A 108 4.03 7.98 17.22
C GLY A 108 4.38 6.75 18.07
N ILE A 109 4.03 5.54 17.61
CA ILE A 109 4.40 4.29 18.30
C ILE A 109 5.92 4.12 18.35
N VAL A 110 6.61 4.36 17.24
CA VAL A 110 8.08 4.25 17.19
C VAL A 110 8.75 5.25 18.13
N LEU A 111 8.31 6.51 18.11
CA LEU A 111 8.83 7.55 19.01
C LEU A 111 8.55 7.27 20.49
N PHE A 112 7.47 6.59 20.81
CA PHE A 112 7.11 6.29 22.20
C PHE A 112 7.82 5.03 22.73
N THR A 113 7.88 3.97 21.91
CA THR A 113 8.37 2.65 22.36
C THR A 113 9.89 2.60 22.47
N ILE A 114 10.62 3.19 21.52
CA ILE A 114 12.08 3.10 21.47
C ILE A 114 12.74 3.81 22.66
N PRO A 115 12.40 5.05 23.01
CA PRO A 115 12.99 5.72 24.17
C PRO A 115 12.62 5.02 25.48
N ASN A 116 11.37 4.56 25.61
CA ASN A 116 10.93 3.89 26.82
C ASN A 116 11.72 2.59 27.07
N TYR A 117 11.97 1.81 26.01
CA TYR A 117 12.79 0.61 26.10
C TYR A 117 14.25 0.91 26.51
N ILE A 118 14.84 1.97 25.95
CA ILE A 118 16.20 2.41 26.30
C ILE A 118 16.28 2.86 27.76
N ILE A 119 15.29 3.62 28.25
CA ILE A 119 15.27 4.07 29.65
C ILE A 119 15.19 2.88 30.59
N HIS A 120 14.33 1.90 30.30
CA HIS A 120 14.20 0.69 31.12
C HIS A 120 15.47 -0.17 31.13
N SER A 121 16.18 -0.29 30.00
CA SER A 121 17.42 -1.07 29.95
C SER A 121 18.58 -0.38 30.68
N VAL A 122 18.70 0.94 30.61
CA VAL A 122 19.69 1.70 31.39
C VAL A 122 19.39 1.58 32.88
N PHE A 123 18.13 1.74 33.27
CA PHE A 123 17.71 1.62 34.66
C PHE A 123 18.03 0.24 35.24
N SER A 124 17.75 -0.84 34.51
CA SER A 124 18.05 -2.20 34.98
C SER A 124 19.55 -2.45 35.17
N VAL A 125 20.39 -2.01 34.24
CA VAL A 125 21.85 -2.13 34.35
C VAL A 125 22.38 -1.35 35.56
N THR A 126 21.88 -0.14 35.81
CA THR A 126 22.32 0.66 36.95
C THR A 126 21.97 0.03 38.30
N LEU A 127 20.81 -0.61 38.42
CA LEU A 127 20.40 -1.34 39.63
C LEU A 127 21.27 -2.58 39.88
N VAL A 128 21.61 -3.32 38.82
CA VAL A 128 22.51 -4.47 38.95
C VAL A 128 23.92 -4.02 39.35
N ALA A 129 24.42 -2.94 38.76
CA ALA A 129 25.74 -2.40 39.09
C ALA A 129 25.80 -1.91 40.56
N SER A 130 24.76 -1.22 41.04
CA SER A 130 24.72 -0.70 42.41
C SER A 130 24.67 -1.82 43.46
N THR A 131 23.86 -2.85 43.22
CA THR A 131 23.78 -4.03 44.11
C THR A 131 25.09 -4.81 44.13
N PHE A 132 25.77 -4.95 42.99
CA PHE A 132 27.10 -5.57 42.92
C PHE A 132 28.14 -4.79 43.74
N LEU A 133 28.19 -3.45 43.59
CA LEU A 133 29.10 -2.60 44.36
C LEU A 133 28.79 -2.67 45.86
N TYR A 134 27.51 -2.62 46.24
CA TYR A 134 27.09 -2.74 47.63
C TYR A 134 27.56 -4.07 48.25
N ASN A 135 27.30 -5.20 47.57
CA ASN A 135 27.73 -6.51 48.05
C ASN A 135 29.26 -6.62 48.20
N ASN A 136 30.01 -6.05 47.24
CA ASN A 136 31.47 -6.05 47.30
C ASN A 136 32.00 -5.21 48.49
N LEU A 137 31.38 -4.05 48.77
CA LEU A 137 31.73 -3.22 49.92
C LEU A 137 31.49 -3.94 51.25
N ILE A 138 30.32 -4.57 51.41
CA ILE A 138 30.00 -5.35 52.62
C ILE A 138 30.99 -6.49 52.81
N HIS A 139 31.32 -7.24 51.75
CA HIS A 139 32.32 -8.30 51.82
C HIS A 139 33.69 -7.77 52.25
N LYS A 140 34.13 -6.61 51.72
CA LYS A 140 35.40 -5.99 52.11
C LYS A 140 35.41 -5.54 53.57
N GLN A 141 34.31 -4.98 54.07
CA GLN A 141 34.16 -4.59 55.47
C GLN A 141 34.16 -5.81 56.39
N ALA A 142 33.42 -6.86 56.06
CA ALA A 142 33.38 -8.11 56.82
C ALA A 142 34.77 -8.77 56.92
N LYS A 143 35.52 -8.82 55.82
CA LYS A 143 36.90 -9.31 55.83
C LYS A 143 37.77 -8.48 56.78
N LYS A 144 37.70 -7.15 56.73
CA LYS A 144 38.50 -6.25 57.57
C LYS A 144 38.24 -6.45 59.07
N ILE A 145 36.98 -6.65 59.47
CA ILE A 145 36.59 -6.87 60.87
C ILE A 145 37.21 -8.18 61.41
N ASN A 146 37.18 -9.25 60.62
CA ASN A 146 37.73 -10.57 61.00
C ASN A 146 39.28 -10.60 61.11
N TRP A 147 40.00 -9.58 60.65
CA TRP A 147 41.45 -9.43 60.87
C TRP A 147 41.80 -8.59 62.11
N MET A 148 40.80 -8.05 62.81
CA MET A 148 40.98 -7.22 64.01
C MET A 148 40.50 -7.89 65.31
N GLU A 149 39.89 -9.07 65.24
CA GLU A 149 39.69 -10.02 66.35
C GLU A 149 40.87 -11.00 66.44
#